data_AF-A0A8T3MKV4-F1
#
_entry.id   AF-A0A8T3MKV4-F1
#
_cell.length_a   1.000
_cell.length_b   1.000
_cell.length_c   1.000
_cell.angle_alpha   90.00
_cell.angle_beta   90.00
_cell.angle_gamma   90.00
#
_symmetry.space_group_name_H-M   'P 1'
#
loop_
_entity.id
_entity.type
_entity.pdbx_description
1 polymer ?
#
loop_
_entity_poly.entity_id
_entity_poly.type
_entity_poly.pdbx_seq_one_letter_code
_entity_poly.pdbx_strand_id
1 'polypeptide(L)'
;MLGLLAAPALFRTLPSRAAAGTAFGEILARWDGVAIGAAMLVLVTAFLRAVSFETPDLRHWVRWALLGVMAGATLYASAWTGPVARQLRRQMPGFDDLPDGAPARREFAKLHAGARTAMSVAVAAGLAALFLS
;
A
#
# COMPACT_ATOMS: atom_id res chain seq x y z
N MET A 1 2.34 2.80 8.86
CA MET A 1 1.64 3.47 9.98
C MET A 1 1.83 4.98 10.03
N LEU A 2 2.98 5.54 9.59
CA LEU A 2 3.19 7.00 9.59
C LEU A 2 2.10 7.78 8.83
N GLY A 3 1.57 7.25 7.72
CA GLY A 3 0.48 7.89 6.99
C GLY A 3 -0.83 8.05 7.78
N LEU A 4 -1.11 7.16 8.74
CA LEU A 4 -2.29 7.25 9.62
C LEU A 4 -2.17 8.38 10.63
N LEU A 5 -0.94 8.75 11.01
CA LEU A 5 -0.65 9.86 11.92
C LEU A 5 -0.47 11.18 11.15
N ALA A 6 0.17 11.11 9.98
CA ALA A 6 0.45 12.26 9.14
C ALA A 6 -0.80 12.80 8.42
N ALA A 7 -1.73 11.94 7.99
CA ALA A 7 -2.93 12.39 7.29
C ALA A 7 -3.82 13.30 8.18
N PRO A 8 -4.23 12.93 9.41
CA PRO A 8 -5.03 13.82 10.24
C PRO A 8 -4.36 15.17 10.53
N ALA A 9 -3.02 15.19 10.64
CA ALA A 9 -2.27 16.43 10.83
C ALA A 9 -2.34 17.31 9.57
N LEU A 10 -2.03 16.77 8.39
CA LEU A 10 -2.10 17.47 7.11
C LEU A 10 -3.48 18.04 6.81
N PHE A 11 -4.54 17.26 7.07
CA PHE A 11 -5.92 17.69 6.86
C PHE A 11 -6.39 18.74 7.87
N ARG A 12 -5.73 18.88 9.02
CA ARG A 12 -5.97 19.96 9.99
C ARG A 12 -5.19 21.23 9.67
N THR A 13 -4.00 21.11 9.08
CA THR A 13 -3.10 22.25 8.86
C THR A 13 -3.29 22.94 7.51
N LEU A 14 -3.76 22.23 6.50
CA LEU A 14 -3.88 22.77 5.14
C LEU A 14 -5.25 23.44 4.90
N PRO A 15 -5.30 24.50 4.07
CA PRO A 15 -6.49 25.34 3.91
C PRO A 15 -7.66 24.64 3.22
N SER A 16 -7.43 23.50 2.54
CA SER A 16 -8.50 22.71 1.92
C SER A 16 -8.21 21.21 1.98
N ARG A 17 -9.28 20.39 1.98
CA ARG A 17 -9.16 18.91 1.87
C ARG A 17 -8.48 18.50 0.57
N ALA A 18 -8.71 19.28 -0.49
CA ALA A 18 -8.04 19.13 -1.77
C ALA A 18 -6.51 19.25 -1.62
N ALA A 19 -6.04 20.36 -1.05
CA ALA A 19 -4.61 20.59 -0.80
C ALA A 19 -4.00 19.52 0.09
N ALA A 20 -4.70 19.12 1.16
CA ALA A 20 -4.26 18.05 2.06
C ALA A 20 -4.10 16.70 1.37
N GLY A 21 -5.09 16.30 0.57
CA GLY A 21 -5.03 15.05 -0.18
C GLY A 21 -3.90 15.05 -1.21
N THR A 22 -3.63 16.18 -1.85
CA THR A 22 -2.56 16.30 -2.86
C THR A 22 -1.18 16.17 -2.21
N ALA A 23 -0.93 16.96 -1.16
CA ALA A 23 0.33 16.90 -0.40
C ALA A 23 0.57 15.50 0.17
N PHE A 24 -0.46 14.90 0.78
CA PHE A 24 -0.36 13.54 1.31
C PHE A 24 -0.10 12.49 0.21
N GLY A 25 -0.75 12.63 -0.94
CA GLY A 25 -0.56 11.75 -2.09
C GLY A 25 0.86 11.82 -2.68
N GLU A 26 1.46 13.00 -2.72
CA GLU A 26 2.85 13.19 -3.17
C GLU A 26 3.87 12.61 -2.20
N ILE A 27 3.65 12.81 -0.89
CA ILE A 27 4.46 12.16 0.15
C ILE A 27 4.42 10.64 -0.04
N LEU A 28 3.22 10.05 -0.16
CA LEU A 28 3.07 8.61 -0.38
C LEU A 28 3.76 8.13 -1.66
N ALA A 29 3.66 8.88 -2.77
CA ALA A 29 4.28 8.51 -4.04
C ALA A 29 5.79 8.30 -3.93
N ARG A 30 6.46 9.05 -3.05
CA ARG A 30 7.90 8.92 -2.80
C ARG A 30 8.26 7.65 -2.01
N TRP A 31 7.32 7.09 -1.26
CA TRP A 31 7.52 5.86 -0.48
C TRP A 31 7.16 4.58 -1.24
N ASP A 32 6.42 4.67 -2.35
CA ASP A 32 6.02 3.48 -3.13
C ASP A 32 7.25 2.68 -3.61
N GLY A 33 8.28 3.35 -4.12
CA GLY A 33 9.52 2.70 -4.54
C GLY A 33 10.26 2.01 -3.39
N VAL A 34 10.26 2.63 -2.20
CA VAL A 34 10.84 2.05 -0.99
C VAL A 34 10.05 0.82 -0.54
N ALA A 35 8.72 0.87 -0.59
CA ALA A 35 7.86 -0.26 -0.25
C ALA A 35 8.08 -1.46 -1.18
N ILE A 36 8.17 -1.20 -2.49
CA ILE A 36 8.49 -2.22 -3.50
C ILE A 36 9.88 -2.83 -3.23
N GLY A 37 10.90 -1.98 -3.03
CA GLY A 37 12.26 -2.44 -2.73
C GLY A 37 12.33 -3.28 -1.45
N ALA A 38 11.63 -2.87 -0.40
CA ALA A 38 11.55 -3.60 0.86
C ALA A 38 10.84 -4.96 0.69
N ALA A 39 9.73 -5.01 -0.05
CA ALA A 39 9.04 -6.26 -0.34
C ALA A 39 9.95 -7.24 -1.10
N MET A 40 10.70 -6.75 -2.10
CA MET A 40 11.67 -7.56 -2.84
C MET A 40 12.80 -8.05 -1.93
N LEU A 41 13.34 -7.20 -1.06
CA LEU A 41 14.37 -7.59 -0.11
C LEU A 41 13.89 -8.70 0.83
N VAL A 42 12.65 -8.61 1.33
CA VAL A 42 12.06 -9.66 2.17
C VAL A 42 11.92 -10.98 1.40
N LEU A 43 11.45 -10.94 0.15
CA LEU A 43 11.35 -12.14 -0.67
C LEU A 43 12.71 -12.79 -0.95
N VAL A 44 13.73 -11.99 -1.29
CA VAL A 44 15.10 -12.48 -1.55
C VAL A 44 15.70 -13.08 -0.29
N THR A 45 15.62 -12.38 0.85
CA THR A 45 16.18 -12.87 2.11
C THR A 45 15.46 -14.12 2.61
N ALA A 46 14.13 -14.19 2.47
CA ALA A 46 13.37 -15.39 2.75
C ALA A 46 13.84 -16.56 1.87
N PHE A 47 14.07 -16.32 0.57
CA PHE A 47 14.51 -17.33 -0.39
C PHE A 47 15.88 -17.89 -0.04
N LEU A 48 16.83 -17.01 0.24
CA LEU A 48 18.16 -17.40 0.68
C LEU A 48 18.10 -18.22 1.97
N ARG A 49 17.25 -17.85 2.94
CA ARG A 49 17.07 -18.63 4.18
C ARG A 49 16.56 -20.04 3.88
N ALA A 50 15.54 -20.18 3.03
CA ALA A 50 14.94 -21.47 2.74
C ALA A 50 15.88 -22.43 2.01
N VAL A 51 16.69 -21.93 1.06
CA VAL A 51 17.61 -22.78 0.29
C VAL A 51 18.85 -23.16 1.11
N SER A 52 19.28 -22.32 2.05
CA SER A 52 20.55 -22.53 2.77
C SER A 52 20.42 -23.13 4.17
N PHE A 53 19.27 -23.01 4.85
CA PHE A 53 19.18 -23.30 6.29
C PHE A 53 17.94 -24.06 6.76
N GLU A 54 16.94 -24.29 5.92
CA GLU A 54 15.66 -24.89 6.35
C GLU A 54 15.42 -26.26 5.73
N THR A 55 15.16 -27.28 6.55
CA THR A 55 14.45 -28.50 6.11
C THR A 55 12.95 -28.20 6.05
N PRO A 56 12.29 -28.36 4.89
CA PRO A 56 10.89 -27.95 4.72
C PRO A 56 9.94 -28.68 5.68
N ASP A 57 9.10 -27.90 6.37
CA ASP A 57 7.96 -28.39 7.16
C ASP A 57 6.74 -27.48 6.87
N LEU A 58 5.53 -27.91 7.23
CA LEU A 58 4.28 -27.21 6.95
C LEU A 58 4.31 -25.74 7.43
N ARG A 59 4.92 -25.46 8.59
CA ARG A 59 5.09 -24.09 9.11
C ARG A 59 5.85 -23.18 8.16
N HIS A 60 6.90 -23.70 7.52
CA HIS A 60 7.68 -22.95 6.54
C HIS A 60 6.83 -22.62 5.31
N TRP A 61 6.07 -23.58 4.79
CA TRP A 61 5.18 -23.33 3.64
C TRP A 61 4.10 -22.28 3.93
N VAL A 62 3.50 -22.32 5.12
CA VAL A 62 2.51 -21.31 5.53
C VAL A 62 3.16 -19.92 5.64
N ARG A 63 4.35 -19.84 6.22
CA ARG A 63 5.11 -18.58 6.30
C ARG A 63 5.40 -18.03 4.90
N TRP A 64 5.83 -18.88 3.98
CA TRP A 64 6.09 -18.53 2.59
C TRP A 64 4.86 -17.99 1.87
N ALA A 65 3.71 -18.65 2.06
CA ALA A 65 2.45 -18.17 1.52
C ALA A 65 2.09 -16.78 2.06
N LEU A 66 2.27 -16.54 3.37
CA LEU A 66 2.00 -15.25 4.00
C LEU A 66 2.94 -14.14 3.50
N LEU A 67 4.23 -14.44 3.34
CA LEU A 67 5.18 -13.48 2.74
C LEU A 67 4.84 -13.18 1.29
N GLY A 68 4.38 -14.18 0.52
CA GLY A 68 3.86 -13.99 -0.83
C GLY A 68 2.64 -13.09 -0.87
N VAL A 69 1.67 -13.31 0.03
CA VAL A 69 0.48 -12.45 0.18
C VAL A 69 0.88 -11.02 0.57
N MET A 70 1.79 -10.87 1.53
CA MET A 70 2.31 -9.57 1.96
C MET A 70 2.95 -8.81 0.80
N ALA A 71 3.84 -9.48 0.05
CA ALA A 71 4.53 -8.88 -1.08
C ALA A 71 3.55 -8.53 -2.20
N GLY A 72 2.66 -9.45 -2.57
CA GLY A 72 1.64 -9.25 -3.60
C GLY A 72 0.71 -8.08 -3.27
N ALA A 73 0.24 -7.99 -2.04
CA ALA A 73 -0.60 -6.89 -1.58
C ALA A 73 0.17 -5.54 -1.56
N THR A 74 1.44 -5.55 -1.16
CA THR A 74 2.31 -4.37 -1.20
C THR A 74 2.53 -3.86 -2.62
N LEU A 75 2.79 -4.77 -3.57
CA LEU A 75 2.94 -4.44 -4.98
C LEU A 75 1.62 -3.93 -5.57
N TYR A 76 0.50 -4.58 -5.27
CA TYR A 76 -0.81 -4.13 -5.72
C TYR A 76 -1.17 -2.71 -5.22
N ALA A 77 -0.83 -2.41 -3.97
CA ALA A 77 -1.01 -1.08 -3.39
C ALA A 77 -0.07 -0.04 -4.04
N SER A 78 1.23 -0.34 -4.08
CA SER A 78 2.29 0.64 -4.37
C SER A 78 2.59 0.78 -5.86
N ALA A 79 2.45 -0.28 -6.65
CA ALA A 79 2.75 -0.28 -8.09
C ALA A 79 1.50 -0.08 -8.96
N TRP A 80 0.28 -0.28 -8.43
CA TRP A 80 -0.95 -0.18 -9.22
C TRP A 80 -1.96 0.80 -8.63
N THR A 81 -2.67 0.42 -7.57
CA THR A 81 -3.85 1.18 -7.10
C THR A 81 -3.51 2.58 -6.63
N GLY A 82 -2.40 2.77 -5.91
CA GLY A 82 -1.91 4.07 -5.48
C GLY A 82 -1.57 4.99 -6.68
N PRO A 83 -0.65 4.59 -7.56
CA PRO A 83 -0.31 5.34 -8.77
C PRO A 83 -1.52 5.70 -9.63
N VAL A 84 -2.41 4.74 -9.92
CA VAL A 84 -3.60 4.96 -10.76
C VAL A 84 -4.56 5.95 -10.09
N ALA A 85 -4.82 5.85 -8.78
CA ALA A 85 -5.67 6.80 -8.07
C ALA A 85 -5.12 8.23 -8.13
N ARG A 86 -3.79 8.39 -7.99
CA ARG A 86 -3.15 9.71 -8.09
C ARG A 86 -3.17 10.26 -9.51
N GLN A 87 -2.95 9.41 -10.51
CA GLN A 87 -3.03 9.79 -11.92
C GLN A 87 -4.44 10.27 -12.28
N LEU A 88 -5.47 9.51 -11.88
CA LEU A 88 -6.87 9.88 -12.10
C LEU A 88 -7.18 11.27 -11.54
N ARG A 89 -6.72 11.56 -10.32
CA ARG A 89 -6.91 12.87 -9.67
C ARG A 89 -6.13 13.99 -10.34
N ARG A 90 -4.90 13.72 -10.83
CA ARG A 90 -4.06 14.71 -11.55
C ARG A 90 -4.61 15.08 -12.92
N GLN A 91 -5.27 14.16 -13.60
CA GLN A 91 -5.81 14.36 -14.95
C GLN A 91 -7.11 15.19 -14.97
N MET A 92 -7.75 15.40 -13.82
CA MET A 92 -9.00 16.16 -13.71
C MET A 92 -8.82 17.44 -12.90
N PRO A 93 -8.72 18.61 -13.57
CA PRO A 93 -8.86 19.90 -12.91
C PRO A 93 -10.21 19.99 -12.19
N GLY A 94 -10.24 20.47 -10.94
CA GLY A 94 -11.48 20.56 -10.16
C GLY A 94 -12.04 19.20 -9.72
N PHE A 95 -11.23 18.13 -9.69
CA PHE A 95 -11.67 16.81 -9.23
C PHE A 95 -12.38 16.85 -7.87
N ASP A 96 -11.89 17.68 -6.95
CA ASP A 96 -12.44 17.81 -5.60
C ASP A 96 -13.76 18.61 -5.56
N ASP A 97 -14.10 19.33 -6.63
CA ASP A 97 -15.36 20.06 -6.80
C ASP A 97 -16.47 19.20 -7.44
N LEU A 98 -16.12 17.98 -7.87
CA LEU A 98 -17.08 17.06 -8.49
C LEU A 98 -18.13 16.57 -7.46
N PRO A 99 -19.40 16.42 -7.88
CA PRO A 99 -20.44 15.82 -7.06
C PRO A 99 -20.04 14.41 -6.57
N ASP A 100 -20.47 14.01 -5.37
CA ASP A 100 -20.11 12.70 -4.77
C ASP A 100 -20.46 11.49 -5.65
N GLY A 101 -21.48 11.60 -6.50
CA GLY A 101 -21.91 10.54 -7.42
C GLY A 101 -21.14 10.49 -8.76
N ALA A 102 -20.24 11.44 -9.02
CA ALA A 102 -19.54 11.52 -10.30
C ALA A 102 -18.73 10.22 -10.55
N PRO A 103 -18.74 9.67 -11.78
CA PRO A 103 -18.03 8.43 -12.11
C PRO A 103 -16.55 8.44 -11.70
N ALA A 104 -15.88 9.58 -11.91
CA ALA A 104 -14.51 9.82 -11.50
C ALA A 104 -14.27 9.67 -10.00
N ARG A 105 -15.18 10.20 -9.16
CA ARG A 105 -15.08 10.10 -7.70
C ARG A 105 -15.34 8.69 -7.21
N ARG A 106 -16.26 7.96 -7.85
CA ARG A 106 -16.52 6.54 -7.56
C ARG A 106 -15.31 5.67 -7.89
N GLU A 107 -14.67 5.90 -9.03
CA GLU A 107 -13.49 5.13 -9.44
C GLU A 107 -12.30 5.42 -8.52
N PHE A 108 -12.06 6.70 -8.17
CA PHE A 108 -11.05 7.06 -7.17
C PHE A 108 -11.33 6.40 -5.83
N ALA A 109 -12.57 6.44 -5.33
CA ALA A 109 -12.94 5.82 -4.06
C ALA A 109 -12.70 4.30 -4.07
N LYS A 110 -13.00 3.63 -5.18
CA LYS A 110 -12.72 2.20 -5.38
C LYS A 110 -11.22 1.90 -5.35
N LEU A 111 -10.42 2.66 -6.10
CA LEU A 111 -8.96 2.49 -6.11
C LEU A 111 -8.35 2.77 -4.74
N HIS A 112 -8.80 3.83 -4.06
CA HIS A 112 -8.35 4.20 -2.73
C HIS A 112 -8.71 3.15 -1.68
N ALA A 113 -9.93 2.60 -1.73
CA ALA A 113 -10.35 1.50 -0.88
C ALA A 113 -9.52 0.23 -1.16
N GLY A 114 -9.26 -0.09 -2.42
CA GLY A 114 -8.39 -1.19 -2.83
C GLY A 114 -6.98 -1.08 -2.25
N ALA A 115 -6.35 0.09 -2.38
CA ALA A 115 -5.03 0.36 -1.80
C ALA A 115 -5.03 0.21 -0.27
N ARG A 116 -6.05 0.75 0.41
CA ARG A 116 -6.18 0.67 1.87
C ARG A 116 -6.34 -0.78 2.35
N THR A 117 -7.22 -1.54 1.70
CA THR A 117 -7.45 -2.95 2.03
C THR A 117 -6.19 -3.78 1.79
N ALA A 118 -5.52 -3.58 0.65
CA ALA A 118 -4.28 -4.27 0.34
C ALA A 118 -3.18 -3.97 1.38
N MET A 119 -3.05 -2.73 1.83
CA MET A 119 -2.06 -2.39 2.85
C MET A 119 -2.38 -3.04 4.21
N SER A 120 -3.66 -3.12 4.59
CA SER A 120 -4.09 -3.86 5.78
C SER A 120 -3.79 -5.35 5.67
N VAL A 121 -4.07 -5.96 4.51
CA VAL A 121 -3.74 -7.36 4.22
C VAL A 121 -2.24 -7.60 4.31
N ALA A 122 -1.43 -6.71 3.73
CA ALA A 122 0.02 -6.81 3.79
C ALA A 122 0.52 -6.79 5.23
N VAL A 123 0.04 -5.85 6.06
CA VAL A 123 0.41 -5.78 7.48
C VAL A 123 -0.01 -7.03 8.24
N ALA A 124 -1.25 -7.49 8.07
CA ALA A 124 -1.75 -8.68 8.76
C ALA A 124 -0.96 -9.94 8.37
N ALA A 125 -0.70 -10.13 7.07
CA ALA A 125 0.06 -11.27 6.57
C ALA A 125 1.52 -11.23 7.02
N GLY A 126 2.17 -10.06 6.96
CA GLY A 126 3.53 -9.86 7.45
C GLY A 126 3.65 -10.14 8.94
N LEU A 127 2.73 -9.62 9.76
CA LEU A 127 2.69 -9.91 11.19
C LEU A 127 2.50 -11.39 11.47
N ALA A 128 1.55 -12.06 10.80
CA ALA A 128 1.34 -13.49 10.95
C ALA A 128 2.59 -14.30 10.58
N ALA A 129 3.29 -13.92 9.52
CA ALA A 129 4.54 -14.58 9.09
C ALA A 129 5.66 -14.49 10.14
N LEU A 130 5.70 -13.40 10.93
CA LEU A 130 6.68 -13.25 12.01
C LEU A 130 6.45 -14.23 13.16
N PHE A 131 5.21 -14.69 13.41
CA PHE A 131 4.92 -15.68 14.46
C PHE A 131 5.14 -17.13 14.03
N LEU A 132 5.49 -17.34 12.75
CA LEU A 132 5.81 -18.66 12.18
C LEU A 132 7.32 -18.83 11.91
N SER A 133 8.14 -17.92 12.46
CA SER A 133 9.59 -17.84 12.24
C SER A 133 10.42 -18.85 13.01
#